data_AF-A0A7H1J246-F1
#
_entry.id   AF-A0A7H1J246-F1
#
_cell.length_a   1.000
_cell.length_b   1.000
_cell.length_c   1.000
_cell.angle_alpha   90.00
_cell.angle_beta   90.00
_cell.angle_gamma   90.00
#
_symmetry.space_group_name_H-M   'P 1'
#
loop_
_entity.id
_entity.type
_entity.pdbx_description
1 polymer ?
#
loop_
_entity_poly.entity_id
_entity_poly.type
_entity_poly.pdbx_seq_one_letter_code
_entity_poly.pdbx_strand_id
1 'polypeptide(L)'
;MSTNTILNQTWAAHIDKWQSSGLSAKAFCEQEGLVYHQFSYWRQKFSSADDSRNKSKLVPVALATPSQQTSDLEILLPNGVVIRGIDAGNIPLVTSLIAAL
;
A
#
# COMPACT_ATOMS: atom_id res chain seq x y z
N MET A 1 0.65 22.93 -4.38
CA MET A 1 0.55 22.67 -5.84
C MET A 1 1.59 21.63 -6.20
N SER A 2 1.18 20.40 -6.43
CA SER A 2 2.07 19.23 -6.44
C SER A 2 2.86 19.14 -7.75
N THR A 3 4.19 19.21 -7.65
CA THR A 3 5.15 19.15 -8.77
C THR A 3 5.00 17.91 -9.66
N ASN A 4 4.40 16.84 -9.13
CA ASN A 4 4.21 15.57 -9.83
C ASN A 4 3.23 15.64 -11.02
N THR A 5 2.19 16.49 -10.93
CA THR A 5 1.16 16.60 -11.98
C THR A 5 1.69 17.33 -13.21
N ILE A 6 2.54 18.34 -13.00
CA ILE A 6 3.12 19.18 -14.06
C ILE A 6 4.04 18.31 -14.93
N LEU A 7 4.90 17.50 -14.31
CA LEU A 7 5.78 16.57 -15.02
C LEU A 7 4.97 15.56 -15.86
N ASN A 8 3.87 15.05 -15.33
CA ASN A 8 3.03 14.10 -16.06
C ASN A 8 2.44 14.73 -17.34
N GLN A 9 1.95 15.96 -17.25
CA GLN A 9 1.39 16.68 -18.41
C GLN A 9 2.45 17.01 -19.46
N THR A 10 3.65 17.43 -19.05
CA THR A 10 4.73 17.73 -20.00
C THR A 10 5.17 16.48 -20.75
N TRP A 11 5.30 15.34 -20.06
CA TRP A 11 5.69 14.08 -20.69
C TRP A 11 4.60 13.53 -21.61
N ALA A 12 3.32 13.69 -21.25
CA ALA A 12 2.22 13.33 -22.15
C ALA A 12 2.29 14.10 -23.49
N ALA A 13 2.55 15.40 -23.44
CA ALA A 13 2.69 16.23 -24.63
C ALA A 13 3.90 15.84 -25.50
N HIS A 14 5.05 15.49 -24.89
CA HIS A 14 6.20 14.99 -25.65
C HIS A 14 5.93 13.63 -26.30
N ILE A 15 5.19 12.74 -25.63
CA ILE A 15 4.81 11.43 -26.19
C ILE A 15 3.87 11.59 -27.39
N ASP A 16 2.89 12.49 -27.31
CA ASP A 16 1.96 12.79 -28.40
C ASP A 16 2.68 13.39 -29.63
N LYS A 17 3.58 14.36 -29.39
CA LYS A 17 4.47 14.90 -30.44
C LYS A 17 5.34 13.82 -31.08
N TRP A 18 5.92 12.93 -30.27
CA TRP A 18 6.72 11.83 -30.78
C TRP A 18 5.89 10.89 -31.65
N GLN A 19 4.69 10.51 -31.20
CA GLN A 19 3.79 9.62 -31.93
C GLN A 19 3.35 10.24 -33.27
N SER A 20 3.11 11.55 -33.29
CA SER A 20 2.81 12.31 -34.51
C SER A 20 4.02 12.48 -35.43
N SER A 21 5.24 12.52 -34.88
CA SER A 21 6.47 12.70 -35.67
C SER A 21 6.87 11.46 -36.48
N GLY A 22 6.42 10.26 -36.08
CA GLY A 22 6.82 8.99 -36.71
C GLY A 22 8.32 8.66 -36.56
N LEU A 23 9.06 9.42 -35.76
CA LEU A 23 10.49 9.23 -35.56
C LEU A 23 10.78 8.08 -34.61
N SER A 24 11.99 7.52 -34.69
CA SER A 24 12.46 6.62 -33.63
C SER A 24 12.61 7.37 -32.31
N ALA A 25 12.36 6.69 -31.18
CA ALA A 25 12.47 7.28 -29.85
C ALA A 25 13.83 7.96 -29.60
N LYS A 26 14.92 7.36 -30.12
CA LYS A 26 16.27 7.93 -30.01
C LYS A 26 16.40 9.26 -30.76
N ALA A 27 15.96 9.30 -32.02
CA ALA A 27 16.03 10.51 -32.84
C ALA A 27 15.19 11.66 -32.25
N PHE A 28 14.01 11.34 -31.71
CA PHE A 28 13.17 12.32 -31.03
C PHE A 28 13.82 12.85 -29.75
N CYS A 29 14.42 11.98 -28.94
CA CYS A 29 15.16 12.41 -27.75
C CYS A 29 16.36 13.30 -28.09
N GLU A 30 17.08 13.01 -29.17
CA GLU A 30 18.20 13.83 -29.64
C GLU A 30 17.74 15.20 -30.15
N GLN A 31 16.60 15.29 -30.85
CA GLN A 31 16.05 16.55 -31.35
C GLN A 31 15.50 17.47 -30.25
N GLU A 32 14.75 16.91 -29.30
CA GLU A 32 14.10 17.67 -28.23
C GLU A 32 15.01 17.83 -26.98
N GLY A 33 16.22 17.27 -27.00
CA GLY A 33 17.16 17.31 -25.87
C GLY A 33 16.66 16.51 -24.65
N LEU A 34 15.86 15.47 -24.88
CA LEU A 34 15.27 14.64 -23.83
C LEU A 34 16.21 13.50 -23.43
N VAL A 35 16.17 13.16 -22.15
CA VAL A 35 16.93 12.02 -21.64
C VAL A 35 16.23 10.71 -21.99
N TYR A 36 16.89 9.87 -22.78
CA TYR A 36 16.32 8.64 -23.34
C TYR A 36 15.70 7.70 -22.29
N HIS A 37 16.35 7.51 -21.13
CA HIS A 37 15.82 6.61 -20.09
C HIS A 37 14.51 7.14 -19.48
N GLN A 38 14.38 8.46 -19.32
CA GLN A 38 13.16 9.07 -18.81
C GLN A 38 12.04 8.94 -19.83
N PHE A 39 12.35 9.21 -21.11
CA PHE A 39 11.41 9.03 -22.20
C PHE A 39 10.90 7.59 -22.29
N SER A 40 11.78 6.60 -22.21
CA SER A 40 11.40 5.18 -22.22
C SER A 40 10.46 4.83 -21.07
N TYR A 41 10.76 5.28 -19.84
CA TYR A 41 9.90 5.09 -18.68
C TYR A 41 8.51 5.70 -18.89
N TRP A 42 8.44 6.96 -19.33
CA TRP A 42 7.16 7.64 -19.56
C TRP A 42 6.38 7.01 -20.70
N ARG A 43 7.03 6.63 -21.79
CA ARG A 43 6.42 5.88 -22.89
C ARG A 43 5.77 4.58 -22.39
N GLN A 44 6.47 3.81 -21.57
CA GLN A 44 5.90 2.60 -21.00
C GLN A 44 4.74 2.91 -20.06
N LYS A 45 4.85 3.95 -19.24
CA LYS A 45 3.80 4.38 -18.31
C LYS A 45 2.51 4.80 -19.02
N PHE A 46 2.60 5.54 -20.11
CA PHE A 46 1.44 5.93 -20.92
C PHE A 46 0.91 4.78 -21.79
N SER A 47 1.79 3.89 -22.27
CA SER A 47 1.37 2.69 -23.02
C SER A 47 0.70 1.63 -22.14
N SER A 48 1.08 1.52 -20.87
CA SER A 48 0.56 0.50 -19.94
C SER A 48 -0.74 0.92 -19.25
N ALA A 49 -1.24 2.14 -19.50
CA ALA A 49 -2.52 2.59 -18.98
C ALA A 49 -3.70 1.75 -19.52
N ASP A 50 -3.53 1.07 -20.66
CA ASP A 50 -4.56 0.22 -21.27
C ASP A 50 -4.43 -1.27 -20.86
N ASP A 51 -3.20 -1.78 -20.68
CA ASP A 51 -2.97 -3.23 -20.54
C ASP A 51 -2.43 -3.69 -19.18
N SER A 52 -2.18 -2.77 -18.25
CA SER A 52 -1.88 -3.13 -16.86
C SER A 52 -3.15 -3.05 -16.01
N ARG A 53 -4.02 -4.06 -16.18
CA ARG A 53 -4.54 -4.74 -14.99
C ARG A 53 -3.31 -5.07 -14.16
N ASN A 54 -3.00 -4.17 -13.24
CA ASN A 54 -1.96 -4.32 -12.24
C ASN A 54 -2.15 -5.72 -11.66
N LYS A 55 -1.36 -6.68 -12.15
CA LYS A 55 -1.05 -7.88 -11.39
C LYS A 55 -0.14 -7.37 -10.29
N SER A 56 -0.73 -6.65 -9.35
CA SER A 56 -0.10 -6.31 -8.09
C SER A 56 0.53 -7.62 -7.61
N LYS A 57 1.86 -7.65 -7.52
CA LYS A 57 2.58 -8.71 -6.82
C LYS A 57 2.25 -8.72 -5.32
N LEU A 58 1.48 -7.73 -4.88
CA LEU A 58 0.90 -7.64 -3.56
C LEU A 58 -0.29 -8.59 -3.51
N VAL A 59 -0.14 -9.65 -2.72
CA VAL A 59 -1.26 -10.48 -2.31
C VAL A 59 -2.06 -9.65 -1.29
N PRO A 60 -3.38 -9.48 -1.48
CA PRO A 60 -4.20 -8.79 -0.49
C PRO A 60 -4.13 -9.55 0.84
N VAL A 61 -3.70 -8.87 1.89
CA VAL A 61 -3.79 -9.41 3.25
C VAL A 61 -5.23 -9.20 3.72
N ALA A 62 -5.94 -10.29 3.98
CA ALA A 62 -7.22 -10.19 4.66
C ALA A 62 -6.92 -9.77 6.09
N LEU A 63 -7.30 -8.54 6.44
CA LEU A 63 -7.36 -8.14 7.84
C LEU A 63 -8.42 -9.02 8.47
N ALA A 64 -8.03 -9.88 9.41
CA ALA A 64 -8.98 -10.60 10.23
C ALA A 64 -9.89 -9.55 10.87
N THR A 65 -11.18 -9.57 10.51
CA THR A 65 -12.19 -8.85 11.26
C THR A 65 -12.03 -9.32 12.70
N PRO A 66 -11.81 -8.43 13.68
CA PRO A 66 -11.85 -8.85 15.07
C PRO A 66 -13.25 -9.44 15.27
N SER A 67 -13.31 -10.76 15.43
CA SER A 67 -14.53 -11.46 15.80
C SER A 67 -15.06 -10.71 17.00
N GLN A 68 -16.30 -10.23 16.87
CA GLN A 68 -17.09 -9.55 17.89
C GLN A 68 -16.48 -9.75 19.27
N GLN A 69 -15.78 -8.72 19.77
CA GLN A 69 -15.33 -8.67 21.14
C GLN A 69 -16.57 -8.89 22.01
N THR A 70 -16.77 -10.14 22.45
CA THR A 70 -17.22 -10.32 23.82
C THR A 70 -16.21 -9.53 24.64
N SER A 71 -16.71 -8.71 25.55
CA SER A 71 -15.90 -7.85 26.39
C SER A 71 -15.11 -8.74 27.37
N ASP A 72 -14.19 -9.55 26.85
CA ASP A 72 -13.34 -10.44 27.61
C ASP A 72 -12.31 -9.55 28.27
N LEU A 73 -12.58 -9.25 29.53
CA LEU A 73 -11.70 -8.48 30.37
C LEU A 73 -10.48 -9.37 30.65
N GLU A 74 -9.28 -8.84 30.41
CA GLU A 74 -8.01 -9.55 30.58
C GLU A 74 -7.16 -8.89 31.67
N ILE A 75 -6.45 -9.71 32.46
CA ILE A 75 -5.49 -9.27 33.48
C ILE A 75 -4.14 -9.92 33.22
N LEU A 76 -3.09 -9.10 33.17
CA LEU A 76 -1.69 -9.55 33.13
C LEU A 76 -1.06 -9.36 34.51
N LEU A 77 -0.49 -10.43 35.05
CA LEU A 77 0.15 -10.43 36.36
C LEU A 77 1.66 -10.17 36.23
N PRO A 78 2.33 -9.63 37.27
CA PRO A 78 3.77 -9.35 37.24
C PRO A 78 4.66 -10.58 36.98
N ASN A 79 4.13 -11.79 37.23
CA ASN A 79 4.80 -13.06 36.94
C ASN A 79 4.63 -13.54 35.48
N GLY A 80 3.98 -12.75 34.62
CA GLY A 80 3.74 -13.05 33.21
C GLY A 80 2.51 -13.92 32.93
N VAL A 81 1.71 -14.27 33.95
CA VAL A 81 0.45 -14.99 33.76
C VAL A 81 -0.61 -14.05 33.20
N VAL A 82 -1.38 -14.52 32.21
CA VAL A 82 -2.48 -13.78 31.59
C VAL A 82 -3.79 -14.53 31.83
N ILE A 83 -4.76 -13.86 32.45
CA ILE A 83 -6.11 -14.35 32.68
C ILE A 83 -7.04 -13.64 31.69
N ARG A 84 -7.86 -14.40 30.96
CA ARG A 84 -8.78 -13.89 29.92
C ARG A 84 -10.21 -14.31 30.20
N GLY A 85 -11.17 -13.61 29.60
CA GLY A 85 -12.59 -13.95 29.71
C GLY A 85 -13.18 -13.64 31.07
N ILE A 86 -12.80 -12.52 31.69
CA ILE A 86 -13.31 -12.16 33.02
C ILE A 86 -14.71 -11.56 32.90
N ASP A 87 -15.66 -12.15 33.62
CA ASP A 87 -17.06 -11.76 33.68
C ASP A 87 -17.58 -11.83 35.12
N ALA A 88 -18.76 -11.25 35.39
CA ALA A 88 -19.31 -11.15 36.75
C ALA A 88 -19.47 -12.51 37.48
N GLY A 89 -19.62 -13.61 36.74
CA GLY A 89 -19.72 -14.97 37.28
C GLY A 89 -18.39 -15.58 37.70
N ASN A 90 -17.26 -15.08 37.20
CA ASN A 90 -15.94 -15.65 37.49
C ASN A 90 -15.03 -14.75 38.35
N ILE A 91 -15.46 -13.52 38.67
CA ILE A 91 -14.73 -12.59 39.57
C ILE A 91 -14.25 -13.27 40.87
N PRO A 92 -15.05 -14.04 41.62
CA PRO A 92 -14.60 -14.64 42.88
C PRO A 92 -13.43 -15.63 42.69
N LEU A 93 -13.42 -16.35 41.57
CA LEU A 93 -12.34 -17.29 41.23
C LEU A 93 -11.08 -16.53 40.84
N VAL A 94 -11.22 -15.46 40.05
CA VAL A 94 -10.10 -14.60 39.66
C VAL A 94 -9.46 -13.95 40.88
N THR A 95 -10.25 -13.43 41.82
CA THR A 95 -9.72 -12.89 43.08
C THR A 95 -8.99 -13.95 43.90
N SER A 96 -9.50 -15.18 43.94
CA SER A 96 -8.85 -16.29 44.65
C SER A 96 -7.52 -16.69 44.01
N LEU A 97 -7.45 -16.71 42.68
CA LEU A 97 -6.21 -17.00 41.93
C LEU A 97 -5.15 -15.91 42.17
N ILE A 98 -5.56 -14.63 42.18
CA ILE A 98 -4.64 -13.52 42.46
C ILE A 98 -4.15 -13.55 43.91
N ALA A 99 -5.01 -13.90 44.87
CA ALA A 99 -4.65 -13.97 46.29
C ALA A 99 -3.72 -15.15 46.64
N ALA A 100 -3.68 -16.19 45.79
CA ALA A 100 -2.86 -17.38 45.99
C ALA A 100 -1.46 -17.29 45.35
N LEU A 101 -1.16 -16.18 44.66
CA LEU A 101 0.12 -15.89 43.99
C LEU A 101 0.96 -14.92 44.82
#